data_AF-A0A5C7BLJ9-F1
#
_entry.id   AF-A0A5C7BLJ9-F1
#
_cell.length_a   1.000
_cell.length_b   1.000
_cell.length_c   1.000
_cell.angle_alpha   90.00
_cell.angle_beta   90.00
_cell.angle_gamma   90.00
#
_symmetry.space_group_name_H-M   'P 1'
#
loop_
_entity.id
_entity.type
_entity.pdbx_description
1 polymer ?
#
loop_
_entity_poly.entity_id
_entity_poly.type
_entity_poly.pdbx_seq_one_letter_code
_entity_poly.pdbx_strand_id
1 'polypeptide(L)' 'MSDKTEQGIDTLKQQLSQLPEALSRTILDRIRQTLHYEPVIGIMGKTGTGKSSLCNALFQQPSAP' A
#
# COMPACT_ATOMS: atom_id res chain seq x y z
N MET A 1 10.55 -0.73 3.14
CA MET A 1 9.36 -0.72 4.01
C MET A 1 8.67 -2.09 4.15
N SER A 2 8.87 -3.02 3.20
CA SER A 2 8.24 -4.36 3.21
C SER A 2 8.59 -5.26 4.40
N ASP A 3 9.80 -5.11 4.96
CA ASP A 3 10.38 -6.06 5.91
C ASP A 3 9.65 -6.11 7.27
N LYS A 4 9.21 -4.96 7.77
CA LYS A 4 8.49 -4.88 9.07
C LYS A 4 7.06 -5.39 8.99
N THR A 5 6.42 -5.26 7.82
CA THR A 5 5.04 -5.70 7.61
C THR A 5 4.97 -7.23 7.58
N GLU A 6 5.91 -7.89 6.89
CA GLU A 6 5.99 -9.36 6.87
C GLU A 6 6.30 -9.92 8.26
N GLN A 7 7.22 -9.30 9.02
CA GLN A 7 7.47 -9.68 10.43
C GLN A 7 6.20 -9.57 11.31
N GLY A 8 5.39 -8.54 11.10
CA GLY A 8 4.11 -8.39 11.80
C GLY A 8 3.08 -9.46 11.41
N ILE A 9 2.99 -9.79 10.11
CA ILE A 9 2.12 -10.86 9.60
C ILE A 9 2.55 -12.22 10.16
N ASP A 10 3.85 -12.50 10.27
CA ASP A 10 4.34 -13.75 10.83
C ASP A 10 4.05 -13.90 12.33
N THR A 11 4.16 -12.81 13.09
CA THR A 11 3.71 -12.78 14.48
C THR A 11 2.21 -13.07 14.59
N LEU A 12 1.39 -12.48 13.71
CA LEU A 12 -0.05 -12.73 13.67
C LEU A 12 -0.37 -14.18 13.29
N LYS A 13 0.35 -14.79 12.35
CA LYS A 13 0.19 -16.22 12.00
C LYS A 13 0.36 -17.11 13.23
N GLN A 14 1.36 -16.83 14.07
CA GLN A 14 1.59 -17.59 15.31
C GLN A 14 0.46 -17.43 16.32
N GLN A 15 -0.15 -16.24 16.42
CA GLN A 15 -1.29 -16.03 17.32
C GLN A 15 -2.57 -16.69 16.79
N LEU A 16 -2.78 -16.66 15.48
CA LEU A 16 -3.96 -17.23 14.82
C LEU A 16 -3.90 -18.75 14.67
N SER A 17 -2.78 -19.41 15.00
CA SER A 17 -2.66 -20.88 14.92
C SER A 17 -3.55 -21.62 15.93
N GLN A 18 -4.10 -20.92 16.93
CA GLN A 18 -5.05 -21.48 17.89
C GLN A 18 -6.49 -21.54 17.34
N LEU A 19 -6.76 -20.87 16.22
CA LEU A 19 -8.06 -20.87 15.56
C LEU A 19 -8.12 -21.98 14.50
N PRO A 20 -9.33 -22.42 14.10
CA PRO A 20 -9.49 -23.29 12.95
C PRO A 20 -8.84 -22.68 11.70
N GLU A 21 -8.13 -23.51 10.93
CA GLU A 21 -7.30 -23.06 9.80
C GLU A 21 -8.05 -22.15 8.81
N ALA A 22 -9.31 -22.49 8.51
CA ALA A 22 -10.16 -21.70 7.61
C ALA A 22 -10.38 -20.27 8.12
N LEU A 23 -10.56 -20.09 9.43
CA LEU A 23 -10.75 -18.79 10.05
C LEU A 23 -9.44 -18.01 10.06
N SER A 24 -8.32 -18.65 10.42
CA SER A 24 -6.98 -18.03 10.43
C SER A 24 -6.59 -17.52 9.04
N ARG A 25 -6.83 -18.33 7.99
CA ARG A 25 -6.61 -17.93 6.59
C ARG A 25 -7.48 -16.73 6.21
N THR A 26 -8.78 -16.79 6.52
CA THR A 26 -9.72 -15.69 6.20
C THR A 26 -9.28 -14.37 6.84
N ILE A 27 -8.83 -14.40 8.10
CA ILE A 27 -8.35 -13.20 8.81
C ILE A 27 -7.08 -12.66 8.15
N LEU A 28 -6.09 -13.52 7.90
CA LEU A 28 -4.81 -13.11 7.30
C LEU A 28 -5.01 -12.53 5.90
N ASP A 29 -5.88 -13.11 5.08
CA ASP A 29 -6.15 -12.63 3.73
C ASP A 29 -6.82 -11.25 3.77
N ARG A 30 -7.76 -11.03 4.70
CA ARG A 30 -8.37 -9.71 4.91
C ARG A 30 -7.34 -8.65 5.32
N ILE A 31 -6.44 -8.99 6.24
CA ILE A 31 -5.37 -8.10 6.69
C ILE A 31 -4.46 -7.76 5.50
N ARG A 32 -4.03 -8.75 4.73
CA ARG A 32 -3.21 -8.53 3.53
C ARG A 32 -3.91 -7.63 2.53
N GLN A 33 -5.18 -7.88 2.21
CA GLN A 33 -5.95 -7.03 1.30
C GLN A 33 -6.03 -5.58 1.77
N THR A 34 -6.16 -5.38 3.09
CA THR A 34 -6.23 -4.04 3.69
C THR A 34 -4.89 -3.32 3.66
N LEU A 35 -3.79 -4.04 3.90
CA LEU A 35 -2.44 -3.47 3.93
C LEU A 35 -1.86 -3.19 2.54
N HIS A 36 -2.26 -3.96 1.51
CA HIS A 36 -1.82 -3.78 0.13
C HIS A 36 -2.71 -2.84 -0.68
N TYR A 37 -3.42 -1.93 0.00
CA TYR A 37 -4.10 -0.84 -0.68
C TYR A 37 -3.07 0.12 -1.29
N GLU A 38 -3.23 0.42 -2.58
CA GLU A 38 -2.44 1.42 -3.26
C GLU A 38 -3.15 2.79 -3.18
N PRO A 39 -2.62 3.76 -2.43
CA PRO A 39 -3.27 5.06 -2.28
C PRO A 39 -3.24 5.84 -3.59
N VAL A 40 -4.43 6.09 -4.14
CA VAL A 40 -4.60 6.92 -5.34
C VAL A 40 -4.91 8.37 -4.93
N ILE A 41 -4.08 9.31 -5.37
CA ILE A 41 -4.29 10.75 -5.15
C ILE A 41 -4.76 11.39 -6.47
N GLY A 42 -6.00 11.86 -6.49
CA GLY A 42 -6.54 12.61 -7.63
C GLY A 42 -6.19 14.10 -7.55
N ILE A 43 -5.64 14.67 -8.63
CA ILE A 43 -5.38 16.11 -8.75
C ILE A 43 -6.36 16.72 -9.76
N MET A 44 -7.24 17.63 -9.33
CA MET A 44 -8.30 18.24 -10.16
C MET A 44 -8.27 19.77 -10.13
N GLY A 45 -8.83 20.42 -11.16
CA GLY A 45 -8.83 21.88 -11.33
C GLY A 45 -9.07 22.32 -12.78
N LYS A 46 -9.40 23.60 -13.01
CA LYS A 46 -9.64 24.18 -14.36
C LYS A 46 -8.43 24.00 -15.28
N THR A 47 -8.60 24.09 -16.60
CA THR A 47 -7.47 24.05 -17.55
C THR A 47 -6.50 25.19 -17.26
N GLY A 48 -5.20 24.93 -17.34
CA GLY A 48 -4.16 25.93 -17.08
C GLY A 48 -3.75 26.14 -15.61
N THR A 49 -4.40 25.51 -14.63
CA THR A 49 -4.06 25.67 -13.19
C THR A 49 -2.76 24.96 -12.74
N GLY A 50 -1.96 24.45 -13.68
CA GLY A 50 -0.66 23.84 -13.35
C GLY A 50 -0.67 22.40 -12.84
N LYS A 51 -1.78 21.65 -12.95
CA LYS A 51 -1.86 20.23 -12.50
C LYS A 51 -0.75 19.35 -13.07
N SER A 52 -0.50 19.42 -14.38
CA SER A 52 0.57 18.66 -15.05
C SER A 52 1.96 19.14 -14.64
N SER A 53 2.17 20.45 -14.46
CA SER A 53 3.43 21.00 -13.93
C SER A 53 3.73 20.50 -12.52
N LEU A 54 2.72 20.42 -11.64
CA LEU A 54 2.88 19.87 -10.30
C LEU A 54 3.28 18.39 -10.33
N CYS A 55 2.59 17.57 -11.14
CA CYS A 55 2.94 16.16 -11.32
C CYS A 55 4.39 16.01 -11.81
N ASN A 56 4.78 16.82 -12.79
CA ASN A 56 6.13 16.82 -13.34
C ASN A 56 7.18 17.18 -12.28
N ALA A 57 6.93 18.21 -11.46
CA ALA A 57 7.85 18.62 -10.41
C ALA A 57 8.00 17.57 -9.29
N LEU A 58 6.95 16.81 -8.99
CA LEU A 58 6.95 15.81 -7.91
C LEU A 58 7.54 14.46 -8.33
N PHE A 59 7.37 14.07 -9.60
CA PHE A 59 7.60 12.69 -10.04
C PHE A 59 8.55 12.54 -11.24
N GLN A 60 8.98 13.62 -11.90
CA GLN A 60 10.08 13.51 -12.86
C GLN A 60 11.40 13.37 -12.10
N GLN A 61 12.04 12.21 -12.26
CA GLN A 61 13.46 12.05 -11.94
C GLN A 61 14.26 13.05 -12.80
N PRO A 62 15.37 13.64 -12.31
CA PRO A 62 16.31 14.30 -13.20
C PRO A 62 16.71 13.27 -14.25
N SER A 63 16.63 13.62 -15.53
CA SER A 63 17.23 12.80 -16.58
C SER A 63 18.72 12.68 -16.23
N ALA A 64 19.13 11.51 -15.75
CA ALA A 64 20.53 11.22 -15.51
C ALA A 64 21.30 11.45 -16.83
N PRO A 65 22.51 12.01 -16.80
CA PRO A 65 23.38 12.07 -17.98
C PRO A 65 23.79 10.67 -18.44
#